data_AF-A0A1M5ZDW2-F1
#
_entry.id   AF-A0A1M5ZDW2-F1
#
_cell.length_a   1.000
_cell.length_b   1.000
_cell.length_c   1.000
_cell.angle_alpha   90.00
_cell.angle_beta   90.00
_cell.angle_gamma   90.00
#
_symmetry.space_group_name_H-M   'P 1'
#
loop_
_entity.id
_entity.type
_entity.pdbx_description
1 polymer ?
#
loop_
_entity_poly.entity_id
_entity_poly.type
_entity_poly.pdbx_seq_one_letter_code
_entity_poly.pdbx_strand_id
1 'polypeptide(L)'
;MLSILKFPYKSHDKESYRLTLQRLESKGFFKIADEKSEELERVLHKASDNGKYPILSDTSPCLYRMKRAFKLDIKLHDSVEFTHDFLLDHLKFRQVPETVAVHVTCSSVKMHISDKFKTVAEACAQKVIMPDDVQCCYSNSRTCEIGLSLRSGITINR
;
A
#
# COMPACT_ATOMS: atom_id res chain seq x y z
N MET A 1 -0.15 -0.51 39.04
CA MET A 1 -1.37 -1.21 38.60
C MET A 1 -1.29 -1.35 37.09
N LEU A 2 -0.61 -2.42 36.63
CA LEU A 2 -0.42 -2.73 35.22
C LEU A 2 -1.74 -3.25 34.65
N SER A 3 -2.39 -2.48 33.79
CA SER A 3 -3.46 -2.99 32.94
C SER A 3 -2.83 -3.53 31.66
N ILE A 4 -2.35 -4.77 31.74
CA ILE A 4 -2.06 -5.61 30.57
C ILE A 4 -3.41 -5.85 29.89
N LEU A 5 -3.73 -5.05 28.88
CA LEU A 5 -4.83 -5.36 27.97
C LEU A 5 -4.39 -6.57 27.14
N LYS A 6 -4.79 -7.75 27.60
CA LYS A 6 -4.93 -8.94 26.76
C LYS A 6 -5.84 -8.56 25.59
N PHE A 7 -5.26 -8.24 24.44
CA PHE A 7 -6.02 -8.17 23.21
C PHE A 7 -6.42 -9.61 22.84
N PRO A 8 -7.73 -9.91 22.71
CA PRO A 8 -8.15 -11.21 22.23
C PRO A 8 -7.74 -11.32 20.77
N TYR A 9 -6.61 -11.98 20.52
CA TYR A 9 -6.36 -12.64 19.25
C TYR A 9 -7.42 -13.74 19.11
N LYS A 10 -8.53 -13.41 18.45
CA LYS A 10 -9.45 -14.40 17.88
C LYS A 10 -9.25 -14.39 16.38
N SER A 11 -8.44 -15.33 15.92
CA SER A 11 -8.20 -15.71 14.54
C SER A 11 -9.40 -16.43 13.88
N HIS A 12 -10.63 -16.02 14.21
CA HIS A 12 -11.85 -16.61 13.70
C HIS A 12 -12.59 -15.64 12.76
N ASP A 13 -11.91 -15.28 11.68
CA ASP A 13 -12.51 -15.20 10.35
C ASP A 13 -11.38 -15.06 9.32
N LYS A 14 -11.16 -16.14 8.56
CA LYS A 14 -10.18 -16.18 7.48
C LYS A 14 -10.74 -15.47 6.25
N GLU A 15 -10.89 -14.16 6.32
CA GLU A 15 -11.15 -13.34 5.13
C GLU A 15 -9.87 -12.55 4.78
N SER A 16 -8.82 -13.29 4.40
CA SER A 16 -7.76 -12.71 3.57
C SER A 16 -8.42 -12.44 2.22
N TYR A 17 -8.72 -11.18 1.92
CA TYR A 17 -9.20 -10.81 0.59
C TYR A 17 -8.06 -11.03 -0.40
N ARG A 18 -8.01 -12.23 -1.02
CA ARG A 18 -6.95 -12.59 -1.97
C ARG A 18 -7.13 -11.77 -3.24
N LEU A 19 -6.30 -10.76 -3.39
CA LEU A 19 -6.37 -9.82 -4.50
C LEU A 19 -5.52 -10.33 -5.66
N THR A 20 -6.18 -10.60 -6.78
CA THR A 20 -5.52 -11.00 -8.03
C THR A 20 -5.83 -10.04 -9.18
N LEU A 21 -6.26 -8.80 -8.88
CA LEU A 21 -6.79 -7.85 -9.86
C LEU A 21 -5.80 -7.55 -10.99
N GLN A 22 -4.64 -6.99 -10.66
CA GLN A 22 -3.63 -6.60 -11.64
C GLN A 22 -3.05 -7.81 -12.38
N ARG A 23 -3.01 -8.98 -11.73
CA ARG A 23 -2.54 -10.25 -12.32
C ARG A 23 -3.49 -10.79 -13.37
N LEU A 24 -4.79 -10.73 -13.11
CA LEU A 24 -5.82 -11.18 -14.06
C LEU A 24 -5.77 -10.31 -15.32
N GLU A 25 -5.69 -8.99 -15.14
CA GLU A 25 -5.54 -8.03 -16.24
C GLU A 25 -4.26 -8.28 -17.05
N SER A 26 -3.11 -8.46 -16.40
CA SER A 26 -1.84 -8.69 -17.12
C SER A 26 -1.81 -10.01 -17.90
N LYS A 27 -2.69 -10.95 -17.57
CA LYS A 27 -2.87 -12.23 -18.28
C LYS A 27 -3.98 -12.19 -19.34
N GLY A 28 -4.60 -11.03 -19.56
CA GLY A 28 -5.68 -10.84 -20.54
C GLY A 28 -7.08 -11.21 -20.03
N PHE A 29 -7.24 -11.58 -18.76
CA PHE A 29 -8.54 -11.90 -18.15
C PHE A 29 -9.26 -10.64 -17.67
N PHE A 30 -9.48 -9.67 -18.56
CA PHE A 30 -10.00 -8.33 -18.23
C PHE A 30 -11.36 -8.40 -17.51
N LYS A 31 -12.32 -9.16 -18.04
CA LYS A 31 -13.66 -9.31 -17.44
C LYS A 31 -13.61 -9.80 -15.99
N ILE A 32 -12.82 -10.85 -15.73
CA ILE A 32 -12.67 -11.41 -14.37
C ILE A 32 -11.97 -10.39 -13.47
N ALA A 33 -10.96 -9.68 -14.01
CA ALA A 33 -10.28 -8.63 -13.26
C ALA A 33 -11.25 -7.50 -12.86
N ASP A 34 -12.18 -7.12 -13.73
CA ASP A 34 -13.18 -6.07 -13.46
C ASP A 34 -14.20 -6.55 -12.43
N GLU A 35 -14.78 -7.75 -12.61
CA GLU A 35 -15.70 -8.36 -11.63
C GLU A 35 -15.09 -8.43 -10.22
N LYS A 36 -13.82 -8.85 -10.13
CA LYS A 36 -13.10 -8.88 -8.86
C LYS A 36 -12.78 -7.49 -8.30
N SER A 37 -12.63 -6.48 -9.15
CA SER A 37 -12.41 -5.11 -8.70
C SER A 37 -13.68 -4.53 -8.09
N GLU A 38 -14.84 -4.80 -8.69
CA GLU A 38 -16.15 -4.39 -8.15
C GLU A 38 -16.51 -5.12 -6.85
N GLU A 39 -16.18 -6.42 -6.75
CA GLU A 39 -16.33 -7.19 -5.51
C GLU A 39 -15.50 -6.58 -4.38
N LEU A 40 -14.23 -6.30 -4.66
CA LEU A 40 -13.32 -5.70 -3.69
C LEU A 40 -13.77 -4.30 -3.27
N GLU A 41 -14.17 -3.47 -4.23
CA GLU A 41 -14.62 -2.11 -3.98
C GLU A 41 -15.76 -2.08 -2.96
N ARG A 42 -16.77 -2.94 -3.12
CA ARG A 42 -17.90 -3.01 -2.18
C ARG A 42 -17.44 -3.38 -0.77
N VAL A 43 -16.52 -4.34 -0.67
CA VAL A 43 -15.96 -4.79 0.61
C VAL A 43 -15.17 -3.66 1.27
N LEU A 44 -14.27 -3.01 0.53
CA LEU A 44 -13.43 -1.94 1.06
C LEU A 44 -14.26 -0.70 1.41
N HIS A 45 -15.28 -0.35 0.63
CA HIS A 45 -16.18 0.75 0.95
C HIS A 45 -16.88 0.51 2.29
N LYS A 46 -17.43 -0.70 2.49
CA LYS A 46 -18.04 -1.07 3.77
C LYS A 46 -17.01 -1.09 4.92
N ALA A 47 -15.84 -1.66 4.69
CA ALA A 47 -14.79 -1.79 5.70
C ALA A 47 -14.16 -0.44 6.09
N SER A 48 -14.21 0.55 5.21
CA SER A 48 -13.73 1.92 5.43
C SER A 48 -14.78 2.84 6.07
N ASP A 49 -15.89 2.31 6.60
CA ASP A 49 -17.02 3.10 7.12
C ASP A 49 -17.53 4.08 6.04
N ASN A 50 -17.84 3.53 4.87
CA ASN A 50 -18.29 4.25 3.67
C ASN A 50 -17.31 5.33 3.20
N GLY A 51 -16.01 4.98 3.09
CA GLY A 51 -14.96 5.87 2.59
C GLY A 51 -14.41 6.86 3.62
N LYS A 52 -14.92 6.85 4.85
CA LYS A 52 -14.43 7.71 5.94
C LYS A 52 -12.96 7.43 6.30
N TYR A 53 -12.56 6.17 6.28
CA TYR A 53 -11.18 5.77 6.59
C TYR A 53 -10.38 5.47 5.32
N PRO A 54 -9.14 5.97 5.21
CA PRO A 54 -8.28 5.63 4.08
C PRO A 54 -7.91 4.15 4.08
N ILE A 55 -7.79 3.58 2.89
CA ILE A 55 -7.26 2.24 2.67
C ILE A 55 -5.80 2.36 2.26
N LEU A 56 -4.95 1.62 2.96
CA LEU A 56 -3.52 1.52 2.67
C LEU A 56 -3.25 0.22 1.91
N SER A 57 -2.53 0.33 0.80
CA SER A 57 -2.05 -0.82 0.03
C SER A 57 -0.53 -0.82 0.03
N ASP A 58 0.08 -1.94 0.44
CA ASP A 58 1.52 -2.17 0.36
C ASP A 58 2.00 -2.52 -1.05
N THR A 59 1.06 -2.93 -1.92
CA THR A 59 1.36 -3.44 -3.24
C THR A 59 0.91 -2.45 -4.32
N SER A 60 1.86 -1.65 -4.82
CA SER A 60 1.62 -0.59 -5.81
C SER A 60 0.92 -1.04 -7.11
N PRO A 61 1.17 -2.24 -7.68
CA PRO A 61 0.44 -2.69 -8.87
C PRO A 61 -1.06 -2.90 -8.64
N CYS A 62 -1.45 -3.44 -7.47
CA CYS A 62 -2.85 -3.62 -7.13
C CYS A 62 -3.52 -2.29 -6.83
N LEU A 63 -2.84 -1.39 -6.12
CA LEU A 63 -3.29 -0.01 -5.92
C LEU A 63 -3.52 0.73 -7.22
N TYR A 64 -2.56 0.63 -8.16
CA TYR A 64 -2.66 1.27 -9.46
C TYR A 64 -3.90 0.82 -10.24
N ARG A 65 -4.29 -0.46 -10.13
CA ARG A 65 -5.55 -0.93 -10.72
C ARG A 65 -6.77 -0.43 -9.95
N MET A 66 -6.77 -0.50 -8.62
CA MET A 66 -7.89 -0.01 -7.81
C MET A 66 -8.20 1.45 -8.13
N LYS A 67 -7.18 2.32 -8.20
CA LYS A 67 -7.33 3.74 -8.56
C LYS A 67 -7.95 3.95 -9.96
N ARG A 68 -7.84 3.00 -10.90
CA ARG A 68 -8.46 3.08 -12.24
C ARG A 68 -9.85 2.44 -12.31
N ALA A 69 -10.08 1.38 -11.52
CA ALA A 69 -11.26 0.54 -11.63
C ALA A 69 -12.39 0.91 -10.65
N PHE A 70 -12.04 1.51 -9.51
CA PHE A 70 -13.02 1.90 -8.49
C PHE A 70 -13.83 3.11 -8.95
N LYS A 71 -15.12 3.09 -8.63
CA LYS A 71 -16.15 4.08 -8.94
C LYS A 71 -16.63 4.83 -7.68
N LEU A 72 -16.50 4.23 -6.51
CA LEU A 72 -16.85 4.81 -5.21
C LEU A 72 -15.72 5.70 -4.69
N ASP A 73 -16.07 6.73 -3.93
CA ASP A 73 -15.11 7.63 -3.30
C ASP A 73 -14.43 6.95 -2.11
N ILE A 74 -13.32 6.25 -2.38
CA ILE A 74 -12.46 5.62 -1.38
C ILE A 74 -11.08 6.24 -1.49
N LYS A 75 -10.55 6.74 -0.37
CA LYS A 75 -9.18 7.23 -0.30
C LYS A 75 -8.20 6.06 -0.29
N LEU A 76 -7.44 5.91 -1.37
CA LEU A 76 -6.49 4.82 -1.56
C LEU A 76 -5.05 5.35 -1.55
N HIS A 77 -4.22 4.86 -0.63
CA HIS A 77 -2.82 5.28 -0.49
C HIS A 77 -1.85 4.12 -0.70
N ASP A 78 -0.70 4.44 -1.28
CA ASP A 78 0.47 3.57 -1.27
C ASP A 78 1.19 3.67 0.08
N SER A 79 1.87 2.60 0.50
CA SER A 79 2.75 2.60 1.67
C SER A 79 3.73 3.78 1.72
N VAL A 80 4.36 4.12 0.60
CA VAL A 80 5.37 5.19 0.52
C VAL A 80 4.71 6.56 0.52
N GLU A 81 3.63 6.70 -0.24
CA GLU A 81 2.80 7.91 -0.25
C GLU A 81 2.29 8.23 1.15
N PHE A 82 1.76 7.22 1.85
CA PHE A 82 1.24 7.37 3.20
C PHE A 82 2.35 7.71 4.20
N THR A 83 3.51 7.06 4.09
CA THR A 83 4.65 7.35 4.97
C THR A 83 5.11 8.79 4.78
N HIS A 84 5.26 9.22 3.53
CA HIS A 84 5.66 10.57 3.18
C HIS A 84 4.69 11.63 3.72
N ASP A 85 3.39 11.46 3.43
CA ASP A 85 2.40 12.51 3.68
C ASP A 85 1.90 12.57 5.13
N PHE A 86 1.94 11.44 5.86
CA PHE A 86 1.34 11.36 7.20
C PHE A 86 2.31 10.94 8.29
N LEU A 87 3.40 10.22 7.98
CA LEU A 87 4.24 9.63 9.03
C LEU A 87 5.58 10.33 9.21
N LEU A 88 6.12 11.01 8.19
CA LEU A 88 7.45 11.64 8.28
C LEU A 88 7.55 12.60 9.47
N ASP A 89 6.53 13.43 9.70
CA ASP A 89 6.51 14.41 10.79
C ASP A 89 6.25 13.79 12.18
N HIS A 90 5.85 12.52 12.23
CA HIS A 90 5.52 11.82 13.47
C HIS A 90 6.57 10.78 13.87
N LEU A 91 7.49 10.46 12.97
CA LEU A 91 8.53 9.46 13.18
C LEU A 91 9.88 10.11 13.47
N LYS A 92 10.63 9.51 14.38
CA LYS A 92 12.03 9.88 14.61
C LYS A 92 12.92 8.95 13.81
N PHE A 93 13.56 9.50 12.77
CA PHE A 93 14.47 8.74 11.93
C PHE A 93 15.88 8.76 12.49
N ARG A 94 16.55 7.61 12.39
CA ARG A 94 17.99 7.48 12.54
C ARG A 94 18.53 6.96 11.23
N GLN A 95 19.22 7.82 10.48
CA GLN A 95 19.81 7.41 9.21
C GLN A 95 20.84 6.30 9.42
N VAL A 96 20.80 5.28 8.55
CA VAL A 96 21.87 4.29 8.46
C VAL A 96 23.05 4.89 7.68
N PRO A 97 24.31 4.61 8.08
CA PRO A 97 25.51 5.13 7.41
C PRO A 97 25.85 4.34 6.13
N GLU A 98 24.84 4.08 5.31
CA GLU A 98 24.96 3.24 4.12
C GLU A 98 24.48 4.00 2.88
N THR A 99 24.94 3.54 1.71
CA THR A 99 24.39 3.98 0.43
C THR A 99 23.32 3.01 -0.03
N VAL A 100 22.11 3.51 -0.24
CA VAL A 100 20.96 2.72 -0.69
C VAL A 100 20.63 3.08 -2.12
N ALA A 101 20.61 2.09 -3.01
CA ALA A 101 20.04 2.22 -4.34
C ALA A 101 18.53 1.95 -4.28
N VAL A 102 17.72 2.90 -4.75
CA VAL A 102 16.27 2.80 -4.75
C VAL A 102 15.77 2.51 -6.15
N HIS A 103 15.09 1.37 -6.31
CA HIS A 103 14.29 1.09 -7.49
C HIS A 103 12.82 1.40 -7.21
N VAL A 104 12.28 2.39 -7.90
CA VAL A 104 10.84 2.69 -7.84
C VAL A 104 10.11 1.81 -8.83
N THR A 105 9.10 1.07 -8.34
CA THR A 105 8.36 0.14 -9.19
C THR A 105 7.65 0.88 -10.33
N CYS A 106 7.51 0.23 -11.49
CA CYS A 106 6.86 0.83 -12.66
C CYS A 106 5.42 1.30 -12.38
N SER A 107 4.71 0.65 -11.46
CA SER A 107 3.39 1.10 -10.97
C SER A 107 3.49 2.38 -10.13
N SER A 108 4.46 2.49 -9.23
CA SER A 108 4.66 3.70 -8.42
C SER A 108 5.11 4.88 -9.28
N VAL A 109 5.93 4.64 -10.31
CA VAL A 109 6.28 5.64 -11.33
C VAL A 109 5.03 6.15 -12.06
N LYS A 110 4.16 5.25 -12.54
CA LYS A 110 2.87 5.60 -13.19
C LYS A 110 1.90 6.35 -12.26
N MET A 111 2.07 6.20 -10.95
CA MET A 111 1.30 6.93 -9.93
C MET A 111 1.98 8.21 -9.45
N HIS A 112 3.12 8.59 -10.03
CA HIS A 112 3.90 9.79 -9.66
C HIS A 112 4.35 9.80 -8.18
N ILE A 113 4.72 8.63 -7.63
CA ILE A 113 5.16 8.47 -6.22
C ILE A 113 6.69 8.53 -6.08
N SER A 114 7.44 8.61 -7.19
CA SER A 114 8.91 8.53 -7.20
C SER A 114 9.61 9.52 -6.27
N ASP A 115 9.18 10.79 -6.25
CA ASP A 115 9.81 11.83 -5.42
C ASP A 115 9.55 11.61 -3.92
N LYS A 116 8.35 11.13 -3.59
CA LYS A 116 8.01 10.73 -2.21
C LYS A 116 8.88 9.55 -1.77
N PHE A 117 9.12 8.61 -2.67
CA PHE A 117 10.02 7.47 -2.43
C PHE A 117 11.44 7.93 -2.10
N LYS A 118 11.98 8.86 -2.90
CA LYS A 118 13.29 9.45 -2.66
C LYS A 118 13.37 10.09 -1.28
N THR A 119 12.39 10.93 -0.95
CA THR A 119 12.34 11.66 0.32
C THR A 119 12.28 10.71 1.52
N VAL A 120 11.44 9.67 1.46
CA VAL A 120 11.35 8.66 2.52
C VAL A 120 12.66 7.87 2.65
N ALA A 121 13.33 7.55 1.53
CA ALA A 121 14.62 6.88 1.56
C ALA A 121 15.73 7.77 2.15
N GLU A 122 15.74 9.06 1.82
CA GLU A 122 16.71 10.05 2.34
C GLU A 122 16.50 10.31 3.83
N ALA A 123 15.28 10.20 4.34
CA ALA A 123 15.04 10.20 5.79
C ALA A 123 15.69 8.97 6.48
N CYS A 124 15.84 7.85 5.78
CA CYS A 124 16.31 6.57 6.33
C CYS A 124 17.81 6.28 6.12
N ALA A 125 18.47 6.84 5.09
CA ALA A 125 19.85 6.52 4.74
C ALA A 125 20.68 7.77 4.42
N GLN A 126 21.99 7.73 4.68
CA GLN A 126 22.89 8.86 4.43
C GLN A 126 23.06 9.20 2.95
N LYS A 127 23.03 8.19 2.06
CA LYS A 127 23.16 8.39 0.62
C LYS A 127 22.13 7.54 -0.10
N VAL A 128 21.30 8.19 -0.92
CA VAL A 128 20.32 7.53 -1.77
C VAL A 128 20.70 7.73 -3.23
N ILE A 129 20.69 6.64 -4.01
CA ILE A 129 20.93 6.67 -5.44
C ILE A 129 19.68 6.14 -6.14
N MET A 130 19.14 6.90 -7.07
CA MET A 130 18.07 6.46 -7.97
C MET A 130 18.65 6.31 -9.37
N PRO A 131 18.84 5.08 -9.87
CA PRO A 131 19.41 4.87 -11.19
C PRO A 131 18.43 5.30 -12.30
N ASP A 132 18.90 6.11 -13.25
CA ASP A 132 18.06 6.62 -14.36
C ASP A 132 17.66 5.52 -15.36
N ASP A 133 18.50 4.51 -15.53
CA ASP A 133 18.33 3.48 -16.57
C ASP A 133 17.43 2.30 -16.14
N VAL A 134 16.92 2.29 -14.90
CA VAL A 134 16.13 1.16 -14.38
C VAL A 134 14.63 1.47 -14.44
N GLN A 135 14.01 1.10 -15.56
CA GLN A 135 12.60 1.41 -15.83
C GLN A 135 11.59 0.43 -15.21
N CYS A 136 11.95 -0.86 -15.07
CA CYS A 136 11.01 -1.88 -14.60
C CYS A 136 11.73 -3.08 -13.97
N CYS A 137 11.15 -3.61 -12.89
CA CYS A 137 11.55 -4.89 -12.31
C CYS A 137 10.62 -6.02 -12.75
N TYR A 138 11.15 -7.24 -12.78
CA TYR A 138 10.33 -8.44 -12.97
C TYR A 138 9.88 -9.00 -11.62
N SER A 139 8.58 -9.23 -11.45
CA SER A 139 8.01 -9.85 -10.25
C SER A 139 7.04 -10.97 -10.66
N ASN A 140 7.21 -12.15 -10.07
CA ASN A 140 6.31 -13.29 -10.24
C ASN A 140 5.25 -13.38 -9.13
N SER A 141 5.09 -12.32 -8.33
CA SER A 141 4.22 -12.28 -7.16
C SER A 141 2.81 -12.73 -7.53
N ARG A 142 2.32 -13.73 -6.78
CA ARG A 142 1.07 -14.44 -7.11
C ARG A 142 -0.16 -13.83 -6.45
N THR A 143 0.03 -12.98 -5.45
CA THR A 143 -1.03 -12.37 -4.63
C THR A 143 -0.61 -10.96 -4.20
N CYS A 144 -1.57 -10.03 -4.18
CA CYS A 144 -1.48 -8.83 -3.37
C CYS A 144 -2.30 -9.08 -2.10
N GLU A 145 -1.84 -8.61 -0.94
CA GLU A 145 -2.62 -8.59 0.30
C GLU A 145 -2.90 -7.10 0.62
N ILE A 146 -4.09 -6.76 1.10
CA ILE A 146 -4.39 -5.39 1.58
C ILE A 146 -4.66 -5.46 3.07
N GLY A 147 -3.92 -4.68 3.85
CA GLY A 147 -4.16 -4.47 5.27
C GLY A 147 -5.03 -3.23 5.51
N LEU A 148 -6.16 -3.39 6.20
CA LEU A 148 -6.93 -2.24 6.71
C LEU A 148 -6.12 -1.50 7.79
N SER A 149 -6.01 -0.17 7.69
CA SER A 149 -5.28 0.70 8.63
C SER A 149 -5.74 0.53 10.09
N LEU A 150 -7.02 0.24 10.31
CA LEU A 150 -7.58 -0.09 11.65
C LEU A 150 -6.94 -1.34 12.30
N ARG A 151 -6.10 -2.08 11.57
CA ARG A 151 -5.42 -3.30 12.00
C ARG A 151 -3.90 -3.26 11.84
N SER A 152 -3.30 -2.12 11.45
CA SER A 152 -1.84 -1.98 11.29
C SER A 152 -1.08 -1.74 12.60
N GLY A 153 -1.79 -1.61 13.73
CA GLY A 153 -1.20 -1.22 15.01
C GLY A 153 -0.78 0.26 15.08
N ILE A 154 -1.06 1.04 14.02
CA ILE A 154 -0.77 2.48 13.98
C ILE A 154 -2.00 3.23 14.50
N THR A 155 -1.95 3.67 15.75
CA THR A 155 -2.94 4.61 16.29
C THR A 155 -2.62 6.00 15.74
N ILE A 156 -3.40 6.48 14.76
CA ILE A 156 -3.40 7.90 14.35
C ILE A 156 -4.13 8.66 15.46
N ASN A 157 -3.38 9.09 16.48
CA ASN A 157 -3.90 9.93 17.54
C ASN A 157 -4.31 11.29 16.95
N ARG A 158 -5.54 11.70 17.24
CA ARG A 158 -6.01 13.07 17.09
C ARG A 158 -5.57 13.90 18.30
#